data_AF-A0A957GF36-F1
#
_entry.id   AF-A0A957GF36-F1
#
_cell.length_a   1.000
_cell.length_b   1.000
_cell.length_c   1.000
_cell.angle_alpha   90.00
_cell.angle_beta   90.00
_cell.angle_gamma   90.00
#
_symmetry.space_group_name_H-M   'P 1'
#
loop_
_entity.id
_entity.type
_entity.pdbx_description
1 polymer ?
#
loop_
_entity_poly.entity_id
_entity_poly.type
_entity_poly.pdbx_seq_one_letter_code
_entity_poly.pdbx_strand_id
1 'polypeptide(L)'
;MNNSPLYQAAANLAAQTLAFTDRDLDQPWSWGPHDEGVRFAFLGSYQELRELAVSLRQARYAAGQPPTTAQHILAQHHATYRDLQAVLLGVTDALYDQAPSPNDWPLRYVLGHVVGAERHFFTLVHYGLARHLANDGRSPRLPDGETDNVVGAYADFRAIMDGQGVTAMLAFYDVLH
;
A
#
# COMPACT_ATOMS: atom_id res chain seq x y z
N MET A 1 -0.20 9.40 1.95
CA MET A 1 -0.27 9.41 3.44
C MET A 1 1.02 8.97 4.16
N ASN A 2 2.17 8.95 3.47
CA ASN A 2 3.42 8.33 3.93
C ASN A 2 4.28 9.14 4.92
N ASN A 3 3.80 10.27 5.46
CA ASN A 3 4.58 11.14 6.36
C ASN A 3 4.11 11.13 7.82
N SER A 4 3.18 10.25 8.22
CA SER A 4 2.74 10.16 9.62
C SER A 4 3.84 9.52 10.49
N PRO A 5 4.15 10.06 11.69
CA PRO A 5 5.09 9.43 12.61
C PRO A 5 4.76 7.96 12.93
N LEU A 6 3.46 7.64 13.03
CA LEU A 6 3.00 6.27 13.29
C LEU A 6 3.37 5.33 12.13
N TYR A 7 3.18 5.81 10.89
CA TYR A 7 3.51 5.05 9.70
C TYR A 7 5.02 4.78 9.64
N GLN A 8 5.83 5.82 9.82
CA GLN A 8 7.28 5.67 9.79
C GLN A 8 7.79 4.75 10.90
N ALA A 9 7.19 4.80 12.09
CA ALA A 9 7.54 3.90 13.19
C ALA A 9 7.23 2.43 12.86
N ALA A 10 6.04 2.14 12.30
CA ALA A 10 5.68 0.79 11.88
C ALA A 10 6.58 0.26 10.74
N ALA A 11 6.87 1.11 9.73
CA ALA A 11 7.77 0.76 8.64
C ALA A 11 9.20 0.49 9.12
N ASN A 12 9.72 1.33 10.04
CA ASN A 12 11.03 1.14 10.64
C ASN A 12 11.10 -0.13 11.48
N LEU A 13 10.06 -0.45 12.26
CA LEU A 13 9.98 -1.69 13.02
C LEU A 13 10.06 -2.89 12.08
N ALA A 14 9.27 -2.91 11.01
CA ALA A 14 9.30 -3.99 10.02
C ALA A 14 10.69 -4.13 9.38
N ALA A 15 11.31 -3.03 8.95
CA ALA A 15 12.64 -3.04 8.33
C ALA A 15 13.75 -3.55 9.27
N GLN A 16 13.71 -3.17 10.55
CA GLN A 16 14.71 -3.59 11.53
C GLN A 16 14.57 -5.05 11.95
N THR A 17 13.39 -5.62 11.79
CA THR A 17 13.04 -6.95 12.32
C THR A 17 12.88 -8.01 11.24
N LEU A 18 12.85 -7.62 9.97
CA LEU A 18 12.72 -8.53 8.83
C LEU A 18 13.80 -9.62 8.82
N ALA A 19 15.01 -9.31 9.28
CA ALA A 19 16.14 -10.24 9.32
C ALA A 19 16.20 -11.09 10.60
N PHE A 20 15.26 -10.91 11.52
CA PHE A 20 15.26 -11.68 12.77
C PHE A 20 15.04 -13.16 12.49
N THR A 21 15.93 -13.98 13.05
CA THR A 21 15.79 -15.43 13.07
C THR A 21 14.87 -15.85 14.22
N ASP A 22 14.45 -17.12 14.25
CA ASP A 22 13.71 -17.66 15.40
C ASP A 22 14.45 -17.48 16.73
N ARG A 23 15.79 -17.56 16.71
CA ARG A 23 16.63 -17.32 17.89
C ARG A 23 16.56 -15.87 18.37
N ASP A 24 16.46 -14.92 17.45
CA ASP A 24 16.31 -13.50 17.78
C ASP A 24 14.92 -13.23 18.37
N LEU A 25 13.89 -13.90 17.85
CA LEU A 25 12.52 -13.84 18.36
C LEU A 25 12.36 -14.45 19.77
N ASP A 26 13.23 -15.41 20.13
CA ASP A 26 13.25 -16.04 21.46
C ASP A 26 14.07 -15.24 22.50
N GLN A 27 14.67 -14.11 22.13
CA GLN A 27 15.42 -13.31 23.09
C GLN A 27 14.52 -12.75 24.20
N PRO A 28 15.01 -12.68 25.45
CA PRO A 28 14.27 -12.11 26.56
C PRO A 28 14.05 -10.62 26.33
N TRP A 29 12.83 -10.16 26.59
CA TRP A 29 12.43 -8.77 26.47
C TRP A 29 11.18 -8.54 27.30
N SER A 30 11.00 -7.30 27.76
CA SER A 30 9.87 -6.92 28.59
C SER A 30 9.28 -5.58 28.15
N TRP A 31 7.96 -5.45 28.25
CA TRP A 31 7.22 -4.22 28.00
C TRP A 31 6.12 -3.99 29.02
N GLY A 32 6.32 -2.98 29.86
CA GLY A 32 5.47 -2.79 31.03
C GLY A 32 5.49 -4.04 31.91
N PRO A 33 4.34 -4.66 32.22
CA PRO A 33 4.27 -5.88 33.03
C PRO A 33 4.54 -7.19 32.25
N HIS A 34 4.70 -7.12 30.94
CA HIS A 34 4.89 -8.27 30.05
C HIS A 34 6.38 -8.63 29.96
N ASP A 35 6.75 -9.90 30.20
CA ASP A 35 8.11 -10.43 30.12
C ASP A 35 8.26 -11.65 29.16
N GLU A 36 7.30 -11.81 28.25
CA GLU A 36 7.15 -12.96 27.35
C GLU A 36 8.10 -12.94 26.13
N GLY A 37 9.06 -12.01 26.07
CA GLY A 37 10.12 -11.99 25.06
C GLY A 37 9.82 -11.20 23.79
N VAL A 38 10.80 -11.17 22.89
CA VAL A 38 10.76 -10.38 21.63
C VAL A 38 9.59 -10.79 20.73
N ARG A 39 9.28 -12.10 20.61
CA ARG A 39 8.12 -12.56 19.82
C ARG A 39 6.81 -11.94 20.31
N PHE A 40 6.62 -11.83 21.62
CA PHE A 40 5.41 -11.24 22.20
C PHE A 40 5.35 -9.73 21.95
N ALA A 41 6.49 -9.05 21.85
CA ALA A 41 6.56 -7.63 21.49
C ALA A 41 5.85 -7.32 20.16
N PHE A 42 5.97 -8.20 19.15
CA PHE A 42 5.30 -8.03 17.86
C PHE A 42 3.79 -8.19 17.97
N LEU A 43 3.35 -9.20 18.74
CA LEU A 43 1.93 -9.40 19.00
C LEU A 43 1.33 -8.21 19.75
N GLY A 44 2.00 -7.73 20.79
CA GLY A 44 1.61 -6.54 21.55
C GLY A 44 1.55 -5.30 20.66
N SER A 45 2.57 -5.06 19.84
CA SER A 45 2.59 -3.94 18.90
C SER A 45 1.42 -3.99 17.91
N TYR A 46 1.11 -5.17 17.37
CA TYR A 46 -0.05 -5.35 16.49
C TYR A 46 -1.36 -5.08 17.23
N GLN A 47 -1.52 -5.61 18.44
CA GLN A 47 -2.71 -5.39 19.26
C GLN A 47 -2.94 -3.90 19.56
N GLU A 48 -1.90 -3.18 19.99
CA GLU A 48 -1.96 -1.74 20.24
C GLU A 48 -2.40 -0.94 19.01
N LEU A 49 -1.87 -1.28 17.82
CA LEU A 49 -2.30 -0.64 16.58
C LEU A 49 -3.78 -0.92 16.25
N ARG A 50 -4.27 -2.12 16.54
CA ARG A 50 -5.69 -2.48 16.35
C ARG A 50 -6.60 -1.74 17.33
N GLU A 51 -6.20 -1.65 18.59
CA GLU A 51 -6.93 -0.92 19.64
C GLU A 51 -6.95 0.58 19.35
N LEU A 52 -5.84 1.16 18.91
CA LEU A 52 -5.78 2.54 18.45
C LEU A 52 -6.74 2.79 17.28
N ALA A 53 -6.80 1.91 16.29
CA ALA A 53 -7.71 2.05 15.16
C ALA A 53 -9.19 2.06 15.59
N VAL A 54 -9.57 1.19 16.54
CA VAL A 54 -10.92 1.16 17.13
C VAL A 54 -11.21 2.46 17.90
N SER A 55 -10.27 2.89 18.72
CA SER A 55 -10.40 4.10 19.55
C SER A 55 -10.55 5.36 18.70
N LEU A 56 -9.75 5.50 17.64
CA LEU A 56 -9.87 6.59 16.67
C LEU A 56 -11.22 6.58 15.97
N ARG A 57 -11.73 5.40 15.60
CA ARG A 57 -13.06 5.27 15.00
C ARG A 57 -14.15 5.70 15.97
N GLN A 58 -14.12 5.27 17.22
CA GLN A 58 -15.08 5.68 18.25
C GLN A 58 -15.04 7.19 18.50
N ALA A 59 -13.84 7.77 18.59
CA ALA A 59 -13.67 9.21 18.76
C ALA A 59 -14.32 10.02 17.62
N ARG A 60 -14.18 9.54 16.37
CA ARG A 60 -14.86 10.13 15.21
C ARG A 60 -16.38 10.09 15.32
N TYR A 61 -16.96 8.97 15.77
CA TYR A 61 -18.41 8.88 16.00
C TYR A 61 -18.86 9.86 17.08
N ALA A 62 -18.14 9.93 18.22
CA ALA A 62 -18.46 10.83 19.32
C ALA A 62 -18.37 12.32 18.90
N ALA A 63 -17.45 12.65 17.99
CA ALA A 63 -17.31 13.98 17.42
C ALA A 63 -18.34 14.31 16.32
N GLY A 64 -19.30 13.42 16.03
CA GLY A 64 -20.30 13.63 14.98
C GLY A 64 -19.74 13.54 13.56
N GLN A 65 -18.56 12.93 13.38
CA GLN A 65 -17.88 12.78 12.09
C GLN A 65 -17.65 11.30 11.75
N PRO A 66 -18.71 10.47 11.69
CA PRO A 66 -18.55 9.05 11.38
C PRO A 66 -17.85 8.87 10.02
N PRO A 67 -17.04 7.81 9.85
CA PRO A 67 -16.49 7.49 8.54
C PRO A 67 -17.60 7.31 7.50
N THR A 68 -17.41 7.85 6.30
CA THR A 68 -18.36 7.67 5.18
C THR A 68 -18.21 6.27 4.57
N THR A 69 -19.19 5.84 3.76
CA THR A 69 -19.08 4.59 2.98
C THR A 69 -17.83 4.58 2.10
N ALA A 70 -17.49 5.70 1.46
CA ALA A 70 -16.26 5.81 0.67
C ALA A 70 -15.00 5.61 1.54
N GLN A 71 -14.95 6.17 2.74
CA GLN A 71 -13.85 5.97 3.67
C GLN A 71 -13.75 4.52 4.17
N HIS A 72 -14.88 3.81 4.30
CA HIS A 72 -14.87 2.38 4.60
C HIS A 72 -14.26 1.53 3.49
N ILE A 73 -14.62 1.83 2.24
CA ILE A 73 -14.06 1.13 1.06
C ILE A 73 -12.56 1.44 0.94
N LEU A 74 -12.17 2.71 1.08
CA LEU A 74 -10.77 3.12 1.05
C LEU A 74 -9.94 2.45 2.16
N ALA A 75 -10.50 2.27 3.36
CA ALA A 75 -9.81 1.57 4.43
C ALA A 75 -9.48 0.11 4.08
N GLN A 76 -10.39 -0.59 3.37
CA GLN A 76 -10.14 -1.96 2.90
C GLN A 76 -9.03 -1.99 1.84
N HIS A 77 -9.09 -1.06 0.89
CA HIS A 77 -8.06 -0.93 -0.14
C HIS A 77 -6.68 -0.65 0.47
N HIS A 78 -6.59 0.30 1.42
CA HIS A 78 -5.33 0.58 2.11
C HIS A 78 -4.83 -0.63 2.92
N ALA A 79 -5.70 -1.43 3.54
CA ALA A 79 -5.28 -2.65 4.22
C ALA A 79 -4.66 -3.66 3.23
N THR A 80 -5.33 -3.92 2.11
CA THR A 80 -4.80 -4.81 1.06
C THR A 80 -3.50 -4.27 0.45
N TYR A 81 -3.37 -2.95 0.30
CA TYR A 81 -2.12 -2.33 -0.12
C TYR A 81 -0.98 -2.63 0.84
N ARG A 82 -1.22 -2.54 2.17
CA ARG A 82 -0.20 -2.89 3.17
C ARG A 82 0.12 -4.39 3.18
N ASP A 83 -0.87 -5.25 2.97
CA ASP A 83 -0.64 -6.68 2.83
C ASP A 83 0.26 -6.99 1.62
N LEU A 84 0.03 -6.32 0.48
CA LEU A 84 0.89 -6.43 -0.69
C LEU A 84 2.32 -5.98 -0.38
N GLN A 85 2.50 -4.82 0.27
CA GLN A 85 3.82 -4.36 0.68
C GLN A 85 4.53 -5.35 1.61
N ALA A 86 3.79 -5.95 2.56
CA ALA A 86 4.34 -6.94 3.47
C ALA A 86 4.82 -8.21 2.75
N VAL A 87 4.07 -8.70 1.76
CA VAL A 87 4.45 -9.87 0.94
C VAL A 87 5.70 -9.59 0.09
N LEU A 88 5.94 -8.33 -0.26
CA LEU A 88 7.11 -7.94 -1.06
C LEU A 88 8.37 -7.68 -0.22
N LEU A 89 8.28 -7.75 1.11
CA LEU A 89 9.46 -7.63 1.97
C LEU A 89 10.46 -8.75 1.68
N GLY A 90 11.73 -8.37 1.46
CA GLY A 90 12.81 -9.32 1.17
C GLY A 90 12.84 -9.84 -0.27
N VAL A 91 11.92 -9.41 -1.14
CA VAL A 91 12.00 -9.73 -2.58
C VAL A 91 13.22 -9.04 -3.18
N THR A 92 14.13 -9.84 -3.74
CA THR A 92 15.30 -9.36 -4.47
C THR A 92 14.93 -9.07 -5.93
N ASP A 93 15.72 -8.25 -6.63
CA ASP A 93 15.50 -8.01 -8.06
C ASP A 93 15.55 -9.31 -8.89
N ALA A 94 16.39 -10.27 -8.48
CA ALA A 94 16.45 -11.58 -9.12
C ALA A 94 15.11 -12.34 -9.00
N LEU A 95 14.50 -12.37 -7.81
CA LEU A 95 13.19 -12.99 -7.60
C LEU A 95 12.07 -12.19 -8.28
N TYR A 96 12.21 -10.87 -8.36
CA TYR A 96 11.26 -9.97 -9.01
C TYR A 96 11.11 -10.25 -10.51
N ASP A 97 12.24 -10.54 -11.16
CA ASP A 97 12.31 -10.83 -12.60
C ASP A 97 12.11 -12.31 -12.95
N GLN A 98 12.22 -13.21 -11.96
CA GLN A 98 12.09 -14.64 -12.18
C GLN A 98 10.63 -15.06 -12.32
N ALA A 99 10.30 -15.69 -13.44
CA ALA A 99 9.01 -16.37 -13.60
C ALA A 99 8.97 -17.63 -12.72
N PRO A 100 7.90 -17.88 -11.94
CA PRO A 100 7.81 -19.03 -11.07
C PRO A 100 7.64 -20.35 -11.86
N SER A 101 7.08 -20.27 -13.07
CA SER A 101 7.00 -21.38 -14.03
C SER A 101 7.02 -20.85 -15.48
N PRO A 102 7.23 -21.70 -16.51
CA PRO A 102 7.38 -21.27 -17.91
C PRO A 102 6.24 -20.42 -18.49
N ASN A 103 5.03 -20.50 -17.94
CA ASN A 103 3.85 -19.79 -18.43
C ASN A 103 3.30 -18.77 -17.44
N ASP A 104 3.92 -18.63 -16.27
CA ASP A 104 3.48 -17.68 -15.26
C ASP A 104 4.22 -16.36 -15.42
N TRP A 105 3.57 -15.28 -15.00
CA TRP A 105 4.20 -13.97 -15.01
C TRP A 105 5.19 -13.82 -13.85
N PRO A 106 6.41 -13.30 -14.09
CA PRO A 106 7.26 -12.80 -13.01
C PRO A 106 6.55 -11.66 -12.26
N LEU A 107 6.99 -11.42 -11.02
CA LEU A 107 6.41 -10.39 -10.16
C LEU A 107 6.43 -9.01 -10.81
N ARG A 108 7.45 -8.69 -11.63
CA ARG A 108 7.49 -7.43 -12.39
C ARG A 108 6.26 -7.18 -13.24
N TYR A 109 5.75 -8.22 -13.92
CA TYR A 109 4.59 -8.09 -14.79
C TYR A 109 3.31 -8.09 -13.98
N VAL A 110 3.24 -8.87 -12.90
CA VAL A 110 2.09 -8.85 -11.99
C VAL A 110 1.92 -7.46 -11.37
N LEU A 111 2.97 -6.93 -10.74
CA LEU A 111 2.94 -5.60 -10.13
C LEU A 111 2.74 -4.49 -11.17
N GLY A 112 3.44 -4.56 -12.30
CA GLY A 112 3.25 -3.61 -13.39
C GLY A 112 1.83 -3.63 -13.95
N HIS A 113 1.18 -4.80 -14.01
CA HIS A 113 -0.22 -4.89 -14.42
C HIS A 113 -1.17 -4.28 -13.40
N VAL A 114 -0.97 -4.56 -12.11
CA VAL A 114 -1.77 -3.97 -11.01
C VAL A 114 -1.66 -2.44 -11.03
N VAL A 115 -0.43 -1.91 -11.02
CA VAL A 115 -0.19 -0.46 -11.02
C VAL A 115 -0.70 0.19 -12.31
N GLY A 116 -0.55 -0.47 -13.46
CA GLY A 116 -1.10 -0.02 -14.74
C GLY A 116 -2.62 0.09 -14.72
N ALA A 117 -3.31 -0.90 -14.13
CA ALA A 117 -4.76 -0.86 -13.96
C ALA A 117 -5.19 0.28 -13.02
N GLU A 118 -4.49 0.45 -11.90
CA GLU A 118 -4.81 1.53 -10.94
C GLU A 118 -4.62 2.92 -11.54
N ARG A 119 -3.56 3.14 -12.33
CA ARG A 119 -3.36 4.39 -13.10
C ARG A 119 -4.59 4.74 -13.94
N HIS A 120 -5.14 3.75 -14.65
CA HIS A 120 -6.31 3.96 -15.50
C HIS A 120 -7.58 4.20 -14.68
N PHE A 121 -7.84 3.39 -13.65
CA PHE A 121 -9.03 3.54 -12.80
C PHE A 121 -9.02 4.85 -12.02
N PHE A 122 -7.87 5.28 -11.50
CA PHE A 122 -7.71 6.59 -10.87
C PHE A 122 -8.11 7.71 -11.82
N THR A 123 -7.62 7.66 -13.07
CA THR A 123 -7.96 8.66 -14.10
C THR A 123 -9.46 8.64 -14.40
N LEU A 124 -10.07 7.46 -14.54
CA LEU A 124 -11.52 7.32 -14.77
C LEU A 124 -12.35 7.96 -13.66
N VAL A 125 -12.01 7.70 -12.39
CA VAL A 125 -12.70 8.27 -11.23
C VAL A 125 -12.48 9.78 -11.17
N HIS A 126 -11.23 10.24 -11.32
CA HIS A 126 -10.89 11.65 -11.31
C HIS A 126 -11.66 12.43 -12.40
N TYR A 127 -11.63 11.92 -13.62
CA TYR A 127 -12.32 12.53 -14.77
C TYR A 127 -13.83 12.51 -14.59
N GLY A 128 -14.41 11.38 -14.20
CA GLY A 128 -15.84 11.23 -13.96
C GLY A 128 -16.35 12.17 -12.86
N LEU A 129 -15.60 12.29 -11.76
CA LEU A 129 -15.94 13.19 -10.66
C LEU A 129 -15.88 14.66 -11.09
N ALA A 130 -14.80 15.09 -11.77
CA ALA A 130 -14.66 16.46 -12.25
C ALA A 130 -15.82 16.86 -13.16
N ARG A 131 -16.25 15.96 -14.05
CA ARG A 131 -17.40 16.19 -14.93
C ARG A 131 -18.73 16.24 -14.19
N HIS A 132 -18.93 15.32 -13.24
CA HIS A 132 -20.12 15.31 -12.41
C HIS A 132 -20.28 16.64 -11.67
N LEU A 133 -19.19 17.17 -11.10
CA LEU A 133 -19.17 18.46 -10.41
C LEU A 133 -19.38 19.64 -11.38
N ALA A 134 -18.88 19.55 -12.61
CA ALA A 134 -19.08 20.58 -13.64
C ALA A 134 -20.50 20.56 -14.26
N ASN A 135 -21.29 19.50 -14.01
CA ASN A 135 -22.63 19.30 -14.54
C ASN A 135 -22.73 19.51 -16.07
N ASP A 136 -21.69 19.09 -16.80
CA ASP A 136 -21.49 19.49 -18.21
C ASP A 136 -22.17 18.55 -19.24
N GLY A 137 -22.80 17.47 -18.78
CA GLY A 137 -23.65 16.57 -19.57
C GLY A 137 -22.98 15.79 -20.70
N ARG A 138 -21.66 15.91 -20.92
CA ARG A 138 -20.97 15.16 -21.99
C ARG A 138 -20.55 13.76 -21.53
N SER A 139 -20.20 12.92 -22.50
CA SER A 139 -19.91 11.49 -22.31
C SER A 139 -18.94 11.22 -21.16
N PRO A 140 -19.20 10.20 -20.32
CA PRO A 140 -18.27 9.75 -19.29
C PRO A 140 -17.06 8.98 -19.86
N ARG A 141 -16.99 8.78 -21.18
CA ARG A 141 -15.86 8.11 -21.82
C ARG A 141 -14.61 8.94 -21.61
N LEU A 142 -13.57 8.28 -21.09
CA LEU A 142 -12.25 8.87 -20.95
C LEU A 142 -11.65 9.19 -22.33
N PRO A 143 -11.23 10.43 -22.61
CA PRO A 143 -10.54 10.78 -23.83
C PRO A 143 -9.21 10.01 -23.98
N ASP A 144 -8.81 9.76 -25.22
CA ASP A 144 -7.53 9.14 -25.51
C ASP A 144 -6.39 10.06 -24.99
N GLY A 145 -5.39 9.47 -24.32
CA GLY A 145 -4.27 10.20 -23.72
C GLY A 145 -4.56 10.86 -22.37
N GLU A 146 -5.81 10.84 -21.88
CA GLU A 146 -6.14 11.51 -20.61
C GLU A 146 -5.45 10.87 -19.39
N THR A 147 -5.26 9.55 -19.41
CA THR A 147 -4.47 8.87 -18.36
C THR A 147 -3.05 9.43 -18.29
N ASP A 148 -2.42 9.67 -19.44
CA ASP A 148 -1.05 10.19 -19.48
C ASP A 148 -0.99 11.66 -19.00
N ASN A 149 -2.05 12.44 -19.22
CA ASN A 149 -2.18 13.79 -18.70
C ASN A 149 -2.31 13.84 -17.18
N VAL A 150 -3.05 12.90 -16.59
CA VAL A 150 -3.37 12.90 -15.15
C VAL A 150 -2.27 12.23 -14.32
N VAL A 151 -1.75 11.09 -14.78
CA VAL A 151 -0.80 10.25 -14.01
C VAL A 151 0.56 10.07 -14.70
N GLY A 152 0.87 10.91 -15.69
CA GLY A 152 2.13 10.90 -16.43
C GLY A 152 2.19 9.85 -17.54
N ALA A 153 3.15 9.96 -18.46
CA ALA A 153 3.22 9.15 -19.66
C ALA A 153 3.33 7.63 -19.36
N TYR A 154 2.64 6.80 -20.14
CA TYR A 154 2.78 5.34 -20.00
C TYR A 154 4.20 4.84 -20.32
N ALA A 155 4.93 5.53 -21.20
CA ALA A 155 6.31 5.19 -21.55
C ALA A 155 7.25 5.25 -20.33
N ASP A 156 7.08 6.25 -19.46
CA ASP A 156 7.89 6.41 -18.26
C ASP A 156 7.61 5.28 -17.26
N PHE A 157 6.33 4.94 -17.09
CA PHE A 157 5.92 3.79 -16.28
C PHE A 157 6.43 2.46 -16.83
N ARG A 158 6.38 2.29 -18.16
CA ARG A 158 6.91 1.11 -18.83
C ARG A 158 8.41 0.95 -18.57
N ALA A 159 9.17 2.05 -18.60
CA ALA A 159 10.59 2.03 -18.30
C ALA A 159 10.89 1.58 -16.86
N ILE A 160 10.06 1.97 -15.89
CA ILE A 160 10.17 1.49 -14.50
C ILE A 160 9.93 -0.03 -14.44
N MET A 161 8.82 -0.48 -15.05
CA MET A 161 8.42 -1.89 -15.05
C MET A 161 9.44 -2.82 -15.74
N ASP A 162 10.10 -2.36 -16.80
CA ASP A 162 11.00 -3.20 -17.59
C ASP A 162 12.44 -3.26 -17.05
N GLY A 163 12.87 -2.33 -16.19
CA GLY A 163 14.31 -2.25 -15.89
C GLY A 163 14.76 -1.52 -14.62
N GLN A 164 13.87 -1.09 -13.72
CA GLN A 164 14.30 -0.35 -12.52
C GLN A 164 14.13 -1.13 -11.20
N GLY A 165 13.75 -2.41 -11.28
CA GLY A 165 13.66 -3.30 -10.12
C GLY A 165 12.45 -3.03 -9.20
N VAL A 166 12.33 -3.83 -8.15
CA VAL A 166 11.15 -3.82 -7.27
C VAL A 166 11.05 -2.53 -6.47
N THR A 167 12.17 -1.97 -6.03
CA THR A 167 12.21 -0.73 -5.24
C THR A 167 11.68 0.46 -6.02
N ALA A 168 12.04 0.60 -7.30
CA ALA A 168 11.53 1.70 -8.13
C ALA A 168 10.04 1.57 -8.41
N MET A 169 9.55 0.35 -8.64
CA MET A 169 8.12 0.08 -8.80
C MET A 169 7.33 0.46 -7.54
N LEU A 170 7.81 0.06 -6.36
CA LEU A 170 7.18 0.41 -5.08
C LEU A 170 7.21 1.92 -4.80
N ALA A 171 8.33 2.59 -5.09
CA ALA A 171 8.44 4.04 -4.94
C ALA A 171 7.48 4.78 -5.89
N PHE A 172 7.34 4.31 -7.13
CA PHE A 172 6.34 4.83 -8.06
C PHE A 172 4.92 4.62 -7.53
N TYR A 173 4.66 3.44 -6.98
CA TYR A 173 3.35 3.09 -6.46
C TYR A 173 2.96 3.89 -5.21
N ASP A 174 3.92 4.17 -4.32
CA ASP A 174 3.75 5.04 -3.16
C ASP A 174 3.38 6.49 -3.54
N VAL A 175 3.76 6.98 -4.72
CA VAL A 175 3.35 8.33 -5.18
C VAL A 175 1.87 8.38 -5.52
N LEU A 176 1.26 7.25 -5.90
CA LEU A 176 -0.17 7.16 -6.21
C LEU A 176 -1.05 7.09 -4.94
N HIS A 177 -0.50 6.92 -3.72
CA HIS A 177 -1.22 6.62 -2.45
C HIS A 177 -0.80 7.48 -1.22
#